data_AF-A0A7S1R6K9-F1
#
_entry.id   AF-A0A7S1R6K9-F1
#
_cell.length_a   1.000
_cell.length_b   1.000
_cell.length_c   1.000
_cell.angle_alpha   90.00
_cell.angle_beta   90.00
_cell.angle_gamma   90.00
#
_symmetry.space_group_name_H-M   'P 1'
#
loop_
_entity.id
_entity.type
_entity.pdbx_description
1 polymer ?
#
loop_
_entity_poly.entity_id
_entity_poly.type
_entity_poly.pdbx_seq_one_letter_code
_entity_poly.pdbx_strand_id
1 'polypeptide(L)'
;APLLDAISAAAIRKLRELTARELSGLPWSFATLRWRDAPLLQAIASQAIAKLGSFDPLDLSTMAWAFDGLEMLDGPLRDAIASAAIQKIGALPSQPLATLVDLELPGCAALGARLAAQVGLFAGQWLALGAFAEPS
;
A
#
# COMPACT_ATOMS: atom_id res chain seq x y z
N ALA A 1 -8.50 -3.72 -25.20
CA ALA A 1 -7.35 -3.57 -26.13
C ALA A 1 -6.72 -4.95 -26.19
N PRO A 2 -6.68 -5.62 -27.35
CA PRO A 2 -6.63 -7.10 -27.39
C PRO A 2 -5.41 -7.72 -26.70
N LEU A 3 -4.28 -7.00 -26.67
CA LEU A 3 -3.08 -7.41 -25.93
C LEU A 3 -3.27 -7.33 -24.41
N LEU A 4 -3.82 -6.24 -23.89
CA LEU A 4 -4.08 -6.06 -22.45
C LEU A 4 -5.12 -7.06 -21.95
N ASP A 5 -6.17 -7.30 -22.75
CA ASP A 5 -7.22 -8.27 -22.41
C ASP A 5 -6.65 -9.71 -22.33
N ALA A 6 -5.72 -10.06 -23.21
CA ALA A 6 -5.01 -11.34 -23.17
C ALA A 6 -4.06 -11.46 -21.97
N ILE A 7 -3.35 -10.38 -21.62
CA ILE A 7 -2.50 -10.32 -20.42
C ILE A 7 -3.36 -10.49 -19.16
N SER A 8 -4.50 -9.81 -19.07
CA SER A 8 -5.44 -9.94 -17.95
C SER A 8 -5.94 -11.37 -17.79
N ALA A 9 -6.37 -12.02 -18.87
CA ALA A 9 -6.80 -13.42 -18.84
C ALA A 9 -5.67 -14.38 -18.43
N ALA A 10 -4.44 -14.12 -18.87
CA ALA A 10 -3.28 -14.90 -18.47
C ALA A 10 -2.91 -14.68 -16.99
N ALA A 11 -2.95 -13.43 -16.51
CA ALA A 11 -2.68 -13.06 -15.14
C ALA A 11 -3.69 -13.72 -14.19
N ILE A 12 -5.00 -13.66 -14.48
CA ILE A 12 -6.07 -14.29 -13.70
C ILE A 12 -5.78 -15.77 -13.42
N ARG A 13 -5.30 -16.52 -14.43
CA ARG A 13 -4.97 -17.94 -14.30
C ARG A 13 -3.78 -18.21 -13.37
N LYS A 14 -2.87 -17.24 -13.23
CA LYS A 14 -1.63 -17.36 -12.45
C LYS A 14 -1.69 -16.67 -11.09
N LEU A 15 -2.74 -15.91 -10.78
CA LEU A 15 -2.85 -15.12 -9.54
C LEU A 15 -2.53 -15.92 -8.26
N ARG A 16 -2.94 -17.19 -8.21
CA ARG A 16 -2.70 -18.07 -7.05
C ARG A 16 -1.22 -18.33 -6.79
N GLU A 17 -0.41 -18.36 -7.85
CA GLU A 17 1.03 -18.61 -7.80
C GLU A 17 1.83 -17.34 -7.47
N LEU A 18 1.22 -16.16 -7.62
CA LEU A 18 1.91 -14.89 -7.40
C LEU A 18 2.23 -14.65 -5.92
N THR A 19 3.40 -14.07 -5.70
CA THR A 19 3.89 -13.56 -4.42
C THR A 19 3.17 -12.26 -4.02
N ALA A 20 3.33 -11.85 -2.75
CA ALA A 20 2.77 -10.60 -2.24
C ALA A 20 3.20 -9.38 -3.09
N ARG A 21 4.50 -9.32 -3.41
CA ARG A 21 5.10 -8.27 -4.23
C ARG A 21 4.57 -8.24 -5.67
N GLU A 22 4.31 -9.40 -6.25
CA GLU A 22 3.73 -9.47 -7.60
C GLU A 22 2.26 -9.04 -7.58
N LEU A 23 1.53 -9.40 -6.52
CA LEU A 23 0.14 -8.98 -6.32
C LEU A 23 0.01 -7.47 -6.04
N SER A 24 1.00 -6.82 -5.41
CA SER A 24 1.04 -5.35 -5.24
C SER A 24 1.48 -4.63 -6.52
N GLY A 25 2.43 -5.20 -7.27
CA GLY A 25 2.98 -4.61 -8.49
C GLY A 25 2.06 -4.66 -9.71
N LEU A 26 1.19 -5.67 -9.82
CA LEU A 26 0.23 -5.77 -10.92
C LEU A 26 -0.75 -4.58 -10.94
N PRO A 27 -1.55 -4.31 -9.89
CA PRO A 27 -2.42 -3.14 -9.83
C PRO A 27 -1.68 -1.83 -10.13
N TRP A 28 -0.47 -1.67 -9.60
CA TRP A 28 0.35 -0.48 -9.84
C TRP A 28 0.69 -0.29 -11.33
N SER A 29 1.02 -1.37 -12.03
CA SER A 29 1.27 -1.34 -13.48
C SER A 29 0.02 -0.95 -14.27
N PHE A 30 -1.16 -1.41 -13.85
CA PHE A 30 -2.42 -1.01 -14.47
C PHE A 30 -2.81 0.44 -14.14
N ALA A 31 -2.55 0.89 -12.91
CA ALA A 31 -2.78 2.28 -12.47
C ALA A 31 -1.92 3.27 -13.25
N THR A 32 -0.63 2.96 -13.45
CA THR A 32 0.28 3.79 -14.27
C THR A 32 -0.12 3.86 -15.74
N LEU A 33 -0.68 2.78 -16.28
CA LEU A 33 -1.28 2.75 -17.63
C LEU A 33 -2.65 3.42 -17.71
N ARG A 34 -3.22 3.85 -16.57
CA ARG A 34 -4.62 4.33 -16.43
C ARG A 34 -5.63 3.36 -17.05
N TRP A 35 -5.33 2.05 -16.99
CA TRP A 35 -6.17 1.02 -17.58
C TRP A 35 -6.95 0.30 -16.49
N ARG A 36 -8.27 0.46 -16.53
CA ARG A 36 -9.18 -0.17 -15.57
C ARG A 36 -9.71 -1.49 -16.12
N ASP A 37 -9.05 -2.59 -15.75
CA ASP A 37 -9.56 -3.94 -15.99
C ASP A 37 -10.25 -4.46 -14.72
N ALA A 38 -11.55 -4.18 -14.58
CA ALA A 38 -12.28 -4.51 -13.37
C ALA A 38 -12.26 -6.01 -13.02
N PRO A 39 -12.45 -6.95 -13.97
CA PRO A 39 -12.34 -8.39 -13.69
C PRO A 39 -10.98 -8.81 -13.12
N LEU A 40 -9.88 -8.32 -13.71
CA LEU A 40 -8.54 -8.62 -13.23
C LEU A 40 -8.31 -8.02 -11.83
N LEU A 41 -8.66 -6.75 -11.63
CA LEU A 41 -8.43 -6.04 -10.38
C LEU A 41 -9.23 -6.64 -9.22
N GLN A 42 -10.48 -7.07 -9.46
CA GLN A 42 -11.27 -7.80 -8.47
C GLN A 42 -10.65 -9.16 -8.12
N ALA A 43 -10.14 -9.89 -9.11
CA ALA A 43 -9.47 -11.15 -8.87
C ALA A 43 -8.17 -10.96 -8.07
N ILE A 44 -7.40 -9.90 -8.37
CA ILE A 44 -6.23 -9.52 -7.58
C ILE A 44 -6.62 -9.16 -6.15
N ALA A 45 -7.66 -8.34 -5.95
CA ALA A 45 -8.13 -7.94 -4.63
C ALA A 45 -8.50 -9.16 -3.76
N SER A 46 -9.29 -10.09 -4.32
CA SER A 46 -9.64 -11.33 -3.61
C SER A 46 -8.41 -12.16 -3.23
N GLN A 47 -7.44 -12.29 -4.14
CA GLN A 47 -6.23 -13.07 -3.88
C GLN A 47 -5.29 -12.38 -2.89
N ALA A 48 -5.24 -11.05 -2.93
CA ALA A 48 -4.47 -10.22 -2.02
C ALA A 48 -5.01 -10.34 -0.60
N ILE A 49 -6.33 -10.21 -0.40
CA ILE A 49 -6.99 -10.36 0.92
C ILE A 49 -6.58 -11.68 1.59
N ALA A 50 -6.57 -12.78 0.84
CA ALA A 50 -6.15 -14.09 1.35
C ALA A 50 -4.66 -14.18 1.74
N LYS A 51 -3.81 -13.31 1.19
CA LYS A 51 -2.35 -13.31 1.37
C LYS A 51 -1.82 -12.09 2.13
N LEU A 52 -2.66 -11.18 2.62
CA LEU A 52 -2.22 -9.92 3.28
C LEU A 52 -1.23 -10.13 4.43
N GLY A 53 -1.28 -11.28 5.12
CA GLY A 53 -0.32 -11.62 6.17
C GLY A 53 1.14 -11.65 5.69
N SER A 54 1.37 -12.05 4.44
CA SER A 54 2.71 -12.12 3.83
C SER A 54 3.16 -10.81 3.17
N PHE A 55 2.32 -9.78 3.16
CA PHE A 55 2.69 -8.49 2.58
C PHE A 55 3.64 -7.75 3.52
N ASP A 56 4.66 -7.14 2.94
CA ASP A 56 5.47 -6.17 3.66
C ASP A 56 4.76 -4.80 3.67
N PRO A 57 5.22 -3.85 4.50
CA PRO A 57 4.61 -2.53 4.58
C PRO A 57 4.59 -1.76 3.25
N LEU A 58 5.61 -1.95 2.40
CA LEU A 58 5.69 -1.27 1.11
C LEU A 58 4.66 -1.84 0.15
N ASP A 59 4.53 -3.16 0.07
CA ASP A 59 3.54 -3.87 -0.73
C ASP A 59 2.11 -3.42 -0.40
N LEU A 60 1.80 -3.26 0.89
CA LEU A 60 0.50 -2.76 1.35
C LEU A 60 0.24 -1.34 0.83
N SER A 61 1.22 -0.44 0.97
CA SER A 61 1.08 0.96 0.51
C SER A 61 0.97 1.08 -1.01
N THR A 62 1.78 0.32 -1.76
CA THR A 62 1.77 0.29 -3.22
C THR A 62 0.44 -0.24 -3.74
N MET A 63 -0.09 -1.30 -3.12
CA MET A 63 -1.39 -1.84 -3.46
C MET A 63 -2.51 -0.82 -3.18
N ALA A 64 -2.51 -0.22 -1.98
CA ALA A 64 -3.53 0.76 -1.61
C ALA A 64 -3.56 1.95 -2.58
N TRP A 65 -2.40 2.53 -2.89
CA TRP A 65 -2.28 3.64 -3.85
C TRP A 65 -2.75 3.25 -5.25
N ALA A 66 -2.39 2.06 -5.73
CA ALA A 66 -2.77 1.60 -7.06
C ALA A 66 -4.28 1.37 -7.21
N PHE A 67 -4.92 0.76 -6.21
CA PHE A 67 -6.36 0.55 -6.20
C PHE A 67 -7.14 1.84 -6.04
N ASP A 68 -6.64 2.79 -5.24
CA ASP A 68 -7.23 4.11 -5.10
C ASP A 68 -7.17 4.92 -6.40
N GLY A 69 -5.99 4.96 -7.05
CA GLY A 69 -5.81 5.65 -8.33
C GLY A 69 -6.61 5.06 -9.50
N LEU A 70 -7.14 3.84 -9.34
CA LEU A 70 -8.05 3.18 -10.29
C LEU A 70 -9.53 3.29 -9.90
N GLU A 71 -9.85 3.95 -8.78
CA GLU A 71 -11.18 4.05 -8.18
C GLU A 71 -11.80 2.65 -7.96
N MET A 72 -10.97 1.73 -7.48
CA MET A 72 -11.31 0.32 -7.23
C MET A 72 -10.93 -0.15 -5.82
N LEU A 73 -10.54 0.77 -4.93
CA LEU A 73 -10.36 0.47 -3.52
C LEU A 73 -11.72 0.28 -2.84
N ASP A 74 -12.25 -0.94 -2.93
CA ASP A 74 -13.53 -1.32 -2.34
C ASP A 74 -13.45 -1.52 -0.83
N GLY A 75 -14.62 -1.50 -0.14
CA GLY A 75 -14.70 -1.64 1.32
C GLY A 75 -13.94 -2.85 1.86
N PRO A 76 -14.15 -4.08 1.33
CA PRO A 76 -13.45 -5.27 1.80
C PRO A 76 -11.92 -5.20 1.67
N LEU A 77 -11.39 -4.76 0.52
CA LEU A 77 -9.94 -4.62 0.33
C LEU A 77 -9.39 -3.50 1.22
N ARG A 78 -10.09 -2.38 1.30
CA ARG A 78 -9.72 -1.21 2.12
C ARG A 78 -9.62 -1.58 3.60
N ASP A 79 -10.62 -2.27 4.14
CA ASP A 79 -10.66 -2.71 5.53
C ASP A 79 -9.55 -3.73 5.83
N ALA A 80 -9.31 -4.65 4.88
CA ALA A 80 -8.29 -5.67 5.03
C ALA A 80 -6.88 -5.08 5.01
N ILE A 81 -6.60 -4.13 4.11
CA ILE A 81 -5.34 -3.38 4.06
C ILE A 81 -5.14 -2.58 5.35
N ALA A 82 -6.18 -1.88 5.82
CA ALA A 82 -6.12 -1.10 7.05
C ALA A 82 -5.79 -1.98 8.26
N SER A 83 -6.46 -3.13 8.40
CA SER A 83 -6.19 -4.11 9.46
C SER A 83 -4.76 -4.64 9.40
N ALA A 84 -4.27 -5.01 8.21
CA ALA A 84 -2.91 -5.49 8.01
C ALA A 84 -1.85 -4.41 8.32
N ALA A 85 -2.12 -3.16 7.94
CA ALA A 85 -1.26 -2.01 8.25
C ALA A 85 -1.18 -1.75 9.76
N ILE A 86 -2.32 -1.82 10.47
CA ILE A 86 -2.37 -1.68 11.93
C ILE A 86 -1.54 -2.75 12.62
N GLN A 87 -1.60 -4.01 12.15
CA GLN A 87 -0.80 -5.09 12.72
C GLN A 87 0.71 -4.88 12.51
N LYS A 88 1.11 -4.25 11.40
CA LYS A 88 2.52 -4.06 11.01
C LYS A 88 3.05 -2.65 11.34
N ILE A 89 2.28 -1.86 12.09
CA ILE A 89 2.55 -0.45 12.38
C ILE A 89 3.87 -0.19 13.13
N GLY A 90 4.38 -1.18 13.87
CA GLY A 90 5.68 -1.09 14.54
C GLY A 90 6.88 -1.24 13.61
N ALA A 91 6.69 -1.83 12.42
CA ALA A 91 7.72 -2.11 11.43
C ALA A 91 7.58 -1.25 10.16
N LEU A 92 6.61 -0.33 10.14
CA LEU A 92 6.31 0.54 9.02
C LEU A 92 7.38 1.65 8.91
N PRO A 93 8.14 1.73 7.79
CA PRO A 93 8.96 2.89 7.51
C PRO A 93 8.08 4.12 7.20
N SER A 94 8.65 5.32 7.35
CA SER A 94 7.91 6.60 7.28
C SER A 94 7.15 6.82 5.97
N GLN A 95 7.68 6.33 4.84
CA GLN A 95 7.13 6.58 3.52
C GLN A 95 5.84 5.77 3.23
N PRO A 96 5.78 4.44 3.44
CA PRO A 96 4.51 3.69 3.36
C PRO A 96 3.44 4.16 4.35
N LEU A 97 3.85 4.66 5.53
CA LEU A 97 2.93 5.15 6.56
C LEU A 97 2.23 6.44 6.10
N ALA A 98 2.96 7.36 5.47
CA ALA A 98 2.38 8.58 4.88
C ALA A 98 1.33 8.26 3.81
N THR A 99 1.66 7.38 2.86
CA THR A 99 0.73 6.98 1.79
C THR A 99 -0.56 6.37 2.32
N LEU A 100 -0.47 5.52 3.36
CA LEU A 100 -1.67 4.90 3.95
C LEU A 100 -2.55 5.89 4.73
N VAL A 101 -1.96 6.94 5.31
CA VAL A 101 -2.69 8.01 6.01
C VAL A 101 -3.38 8.95 5.01
N ASP A 102 -2.71 9.29 3.91
CA ASP A 102 -3.26 10.15 2.85
C ASP A 102 -4.46 9.53 2.13
N LEU A 103 -4.56 8.19 2.13
CA LEU A 103 -5.67 7.44 1.53
C LEU A 103 -6.91 7.31 2.43
N GLU A 104 -6.93 8.02 3.57
CA GLU A 104 -8.05 8.08 4.53
C GLU A 104 -8.62 6.71 4.94
N LEU A 105 -7.82 5.64 4.97
CA LEU A 105 -8.27 4.29 5.34
C LEU A 105 -9.00 4.25 6.70
N PRO A 106 -10.06 3.43 6.88
CA PRO A 106 -10.77 3.31 8.14
C PRO A 106 -9.78 2.87 9.24
N GLY A 107 -9.69 3.67 10.31
CA GLY A 107 -8.61 3.58 11.30
C GLY A 107 -7.53 4.66 11.18
N CYS A 108 -7.68 5.63 10.26
CA CYS A 108 -6.78 6.77 10.09
C CYS A 108 -6.48 7.57 11.35
N ALA A 109 -7.37 7.60 12.34
CA ALA A 109 -7.07 8.23 13.63
C ALA A 109 -5.92 7.51 14.36
N ALA A 110 -5.87 6.17 14.31
CA ALA A 110 -4.82 5.38 14.93
C ALA A 110 -3.50 5.44 14.12
N LEU A 111 -3.60 5.43 12.78
CA LEU A 111 -2.45 5.62 11.90
C LEU A 111 -1.87 7.04 12.03
N GLY A 112 -2.72 8.06 12.04
CA GLY A 112 -2.36 9.47 12.18
C GLY A 112 -1.76 9.81 13.55
N ALA A 113 -2.33 9.30 14.64
CA ALA A 113 -1.76 9.48 15.98
C ALA A 113 -0.35 8.89 16.09
N ARG A 114 -0.08 7.77 15.41
CA ARG A 114 1.21 7.10 15.44
C ARG A 114 2.22 7.68 14.45
N LEU A 115 1.76 8.18 13.30
CA LEU A 115 2.56 9.03 12.40
C LEU A 115 3.04 10.28 13.14
N ALA A 116 2.14 10.98 13.83
CA ALA A 116 2.47 12.14 14.65
C ALA A 116 3.50 11.79 15.75
N ALA A 117 3.37 10.62 16.37
CA ALA A 117 4.35 10.14 17.35
C ALA A 117 5.73 9.84 16.72
N GLN A 118 5.80 9.21 15.55
CA GLN A 118 7.07 8.95 14.86
C GLN A 118 7.72 10.24 14.34
N VAL A 119 6.95 11.17 13.79
CA VAL A 119 7.44 12.50 13.38
C VAL A 119 7.93 13.28 14.60
N GLY A 120 7.22 13.20 15.74
CA GLY A 120 7.65 13.80 17.00
C GLY A 120 8.94 13.20 17.55
N LEU A 121 9.11 11.87 17.49
CA LEU A 121 10.36 11.19 17.87
C LEU A 121 11.52 11.59 16.96
N PHE A 122 11.28 11.65 15.65
CA PHE A 122 12.27 12.08 14.68
C PHE A 122 12.68 13.56 14.90
N ALA A 123 11.70 14.45 15.07
CA ALA A 123 11.95 15.86 15.40
C ALA A 123 12.69 16.02 16.73
N GLY A 124 12.36 15.22 17.75
CA GLY A 124 13.04 15.19 19.03
C GLY A 124 14.49 14.71 18.93
N GLN A 125 14.76 13.66 18.15
CA GLN A 125 16.12 13.19 17.86
C GLN A 125 16.93 14.23 17.07
N TRP A 126 16.28 14.95 16.14
CA TRP A 126 16.89 15.99 15.33
C TRP A 126 17.29 17.21 16.17
N LEU A 127 16.44 17.62 17.11
CA LEU A 127 16.75 18.67 18.09
C LEU A 127 17.83 18.24 19.09
N ALA A 128 17.84 16.96 19.49
CA ALA A 128 18.84 16.42 20.40
C ALA A 128 20.23 16.26 19.75
N LEU A 129 20.29 16.10 18.43
CA LEU A 129 21.54 15.94 17.67
C LEU A 129 22.22 17.25 17.28
N GLY A 130 21.67 18.42 17.65
CA GLY A 130 22.35 19.71 17.51
C GLY A 130 22.85 19.98 16.09
N ALA A 131 21.98 19.81 15.08
CA ALA A 131 22.32 20.05 13.68
C ALA A 131 22.44 21.55 13.39
N PHE A 132 23.51 22.20 13.89
CA PHE A 132 24.25 23.35 13.36
C PHE A 132 25.40 23.69 14.32
N ALA A 133 26.43 22.84 14.34
CA ALA A 133 27.79 23.34 14.60
C ALA A 133 28.35 23.77 13.24
N GLU A 134 28.29 25.08 12.96
CA GLU A 134 28.95 25.69 11.80
C GLU A 134 30.44 25.31 11.77
N PRO A 135 31.02 24.97 10.61
CA PRO A 135 32.46 24.79 10.51
C PRO A 135 33.12 26.18 10.44
N SER A 136 33.83 26.55 11.51
CA SER A 136 34.76 27.68 11.54
C SER A 136 36.01 27.43 10.69
#